data_AF-A0A7S2TQX2-F1
#
_entry.id   AF-A0A7S2TQX2-F1
#
_cell.length_a   1.000
_cell.length_b   1.000
_cell.length_c   1.000
_cell.angle_alpha   90.00
_cell.angle_beta   90.00
_cell.angle_gamma   90.00
#
_symmetry.space_group_name_H-M   'P 1'
#
loop_
_entity.id
_entity.type
_entity.pdbx_description
1 polymer ?
#
loop_
_entity_poly.entity_id
_entity_poly.type
_entity_poly.pdbx_seq_one_letter_code
_entity_poly.pdbx_strand_id
1 'polypeptide(L)'
;SCISLPSRYKPADTDSRTNRHYALNFRAYTHFTSPIRRYVDVVVHRMLAHAIAEDPNPPFTTVGAGSNTGLPFTPPEETIYDRKTVELIAENCNLRKSKSKQAQDDSGRVYMALCIKACPIVRQAIVIDMGYKSFKVMLPKMGIDAQVYVDDIKAFKAQVVNAKGEKVDDSNEGSTPKSERYLSITWKQGGPPEKIGVFGGVCVKLTAKMSPPPIDIRYHVVQHGSEEEKATAAAEVKSQEKPPSLKRSDSSSMIEMADELQQ
;
A
#
# COMPACT_ATOMS: atom_id res chain seq x y z
N SER A 1 -16.52 0.09 18.71
CA SER A 1 -15.07 0.14 18.52
C SER A 1 -14.76 -0.14 17.05
N CYS A 2 -14.76 0.90 16.21
CA CYS A 2 -14.74 0.79 14.75
C CYS A 2 -13.38 1.22 14.19
N ILE A 3 -12.33 0.48 14.53
CA ILE A 3 -10.98 0.71 13.98
C ILE A 3 -10.65 -0.43 13.02
N SER A 4 -10.92 -0.15 11.74
CA SER A 4 -10.21 -0.62 10.53
C SER A 4 -9.57 -2.02 10.55
N LEU A 5 -10.34 -3.08 10.76
CA LEU A 5 -9.88 -4.41 10.36
C LEU A 5 -10.00 -4.55 8.83
N PRO A 6 -9.00 -5.13 8.14
CA PRO A 6 -9.07 -5.33 6.70
C PRO A 6 -10.29 -6.21 6.34
N SER A 7 -10.92 -5.94 5.20
CA SER A 7 -12.05 -6.76 4.73
C SER A 7 -11.60 -8.22 4.53
N ARG A 8 -12.24 -9.15 5.24
CA ARG A 8 -11.95 -10.59 5.26
C ARG A 8 -13.10 -11.40 4.71
N TYR A 9 -12.79 -12.48 4.02
CA TYR A 9 -13.73 -13.54 3.70
C TYR A 9 -14.11 -14.31 4.96
N LYS A 10 -15.38 -14.65 5.09
CA LYS A 10 -15.90 -15.51 6.16
C LYS A 10 -17.19 -16.18 5.68
N PRO A 11 -17.57 -17.34 6.25
CA PRO A 11 -18.90 -17.90 6.04
C PRO A 11 -19.98 -16.92 6.54
N ALA A 12 -21.18 -17.02 5.96
CA ALA A 12 -22.31 -16.23 6.40
C ALA A 12 -22.67 -16.58 7.85
N ASP A 13 -22.84 -15.55 8.66
CA ASP A 13 -23.25 -15.69 10.06
C ASP A 13 -24.76 -15.44 10.22
N THR A 14 -25.35 -15.99 11.28
CA THR A 14 -26.78 -15.81 11.58
C THR A 14 -27.07 -14.37 12.02
N ASP A 15 -26.12 -13.71 12.69
CA ASP A 15 -26.24 -12.29 13.03
C ASP A 15 -25.94 -11.40 11.82
N SER A 16 -26.99 -10.74 11.31
CA SER A 16 -26.89 -9.77 10.21
C SER A 16 -25.93 -8.59 10.47
N ARG A 17 -25.63 -8.28 11.73
CA ARG A 17 -24.70 -7.18 12.08
C ARG A 17 -23.25 -7.54 11.75
N THR A 18 -22.88 -8.82 11.87
CA THR A 18 -21.50 -9.25 11.61
C THR A 18 -21.21 -9.36 10.11
N ASN A 19 -22.22 -9.50 9.25
CA ASN A 19 -22.08 -9.65 7.80
C ASN A 19 -21.99 -8.30 7.04
N ARG A 20 -22.14 -7.18 7.76
CA ARG A 20 -22.18 -5.84 7.15
C ARG A 20 -20.80 -5.44 6.60
N HIS A 21 -20.77 -4.97 5.35
CA HIS A 21 -19.58 -4.41 4.72
C HIS A 21 -19.50 -2.90 5.01
N TYR A 22 -18.65 -2.51 5.98
CA TYR A 22 -18.54 -1.13 6.47
C TYR A 22 -18.34 -0.11 5.34
N ALA A 23 -17.31 -0.30 4.49
CA ALA A 23 -16.95 0.67 3.46
C ALA A 23 -17.97 0.79 2.31
N LEU A 24 -18.82 -0.22 2.09
CA LEU A 24 -19.84 -0.20 1.02
C LEU A 24 -21.24 0.08 1.58
N ASN A 25 -21.38 0.20 2.90
CA ASN A 25 -22.67 0.31 3.60
C ASN A 25 -23.70 -0.77 3.22
N PHE A 26 -23.26 -1.96 2.84
CA PHE A 26 -24.15 -3.08 2.49
C PHE A 26 -24.31 -4.07 3.64
N ARG A 27 -25.51 -4.67 3.76
CA ARG A 27 -25.83 -5.64 4.82
C ARG A 27 -25.08 -6.97 4.64
N ALA A 28 -24.81 -7.35 3.40
CA ALA A 28 -23.99 -8.49 3.02
C ALA A 28 -23.27 -8.17 1.69
N TYR A 29 -22.09 -8.74 1.48
CA TYR A 29 -21.31 -8.58 0.26
C TYR A 29 -20.44 -9.81 0.02
N THR A 30 -20.29 -10.21 -1.25
CA THR A 30 -19.38 -11.28 -1.66
C THR A 30 -18.74 -10.95 -3.00
N HIS A 31 -17.61 -11.60 -3.31
CA HIS A 31 -16.97 -11.50 -4.62
C HIS A 31 -17.51 -12.59 -5.56
N PHE A 32 -17.84 -12.19 -6.80
CA PHE A 32 -18.40 -13.08 -7.82
C PHE A 32 -17.86 -12.82 -9.25
N THR A 33 -17.38 -11.61 -9.52
CA THR A 33 -17.11 -11.12 -10.88
C THR A 33 -15.77 -11.55 -11.49
N SER A 34 -14.91 -12.27 -10.77
CA SER A 34 -13.53 -12.57 -11.25
C SER A 34 -13.04 -13.97 -10.86
N PRO A 35 -13.73 -15.06 -11.24
CA PRO A 35 -13.35 -16.44 -10.93
C PRO A 35 -11.95 -16.85 -11.43
N ILE A 36 -11.46 -16.21 -12.50
CA ILE A 36 -10.11 -16.48 -13.03
C ILE A 36 -9.00 -16.04 -12.06
N ARG A 37 -9.20 -14.93 -11.33
CA ARG A 37 -8.13 -14.33 -10.49
C ARG A 37 -8.37 -14.50 -9.00
N ARG A 38 -9.53 -15.00 -8.59
CA ARG A 38 -9.93 -15.12 -7.18
C ARG A 38 -10.67 -16.43 -6.95
N TYR A 39 -10.11 -17.28 -6.09
CA TYR A 39 -10.70 -18.58 -5.77
C TYR A 39 -12.05 -18.48 -5.05
N VAL A 40 -12.27 -17.42 -4.26
CA VAL A 40 -13.54 -17.18 -3.57
C VAL A 40 -14.69 -17.05 -4.56
N ASP A 41 -14.49 -16.38 -5.69
CA ASP A 41 -15.50 -16.27 -6.74
C ASP A 41 -15.85 -17.67 -7.26
N VAL A 42 -14.89 -18.57 -7.48
CA VAL A 42 -15.16 -19.96 -7.92
C VAL A 42 -16.07 -20.70 -6.92
N VAL A 43 -15.83 -20.54 -5.62
CA VAL A 43 -16.68 -21.15 -4.57
C VAL A 43 -18.09 -20.58 -4.63
N VAL A 44 -18.24 -19.26 -4.76
CA VAL A 44 -19.55 -18.59 -4.87
C VAL A 44 -20.26 -18.99 -6.16
N HIS A 45 -19.56 -19.12 -7.28
CA HIS A 45 -20.11 -19.63 -8.55
C HIS A 45 -20.67 -21.04 -8.38
N ARG A 46 -19.95 -21.94 -7.70
CA ARG A 46 -20.43 -23.29 -7.40
C ARG A 46 -21.66 -23.26 -6.49
N MET A 47 -21.63 -22.48 -5.41
CA MET A 47 -22.76 -22.33 -4.48
C MET A 47 -24.00 -21.75 -5.17
N LEU A 48 -23.83 -20.77 -6.05
CA LEU A 48 -24.93 -20.17 -6.80
C LEU A 48 -25.53 -21.17 -7.79
N ALA A 49 -24.69 -21.97 -8.46
CA ALA A 49 -25.17 -22.98 -9.39
C ALA A 49 -26.03 -24.06 -8.70
N HIS A 50 -25.64 -24.47 -7.49
CA HIS A 50 -26.48 -25.33 -6.63
C HIS A 50 -27.77 -24.64 -6.19
N ALA A 51 -27.70 -23.41 -5.71
CA ALA A 51 -28.87 -22.66 -5.26
C ALA A 51 -29.92 -22.45 -6.37
N ILE A 52 -29.48 -22.25 -7.62
CA ILE A 52 -30.38 -22.15 -8.78
C ILE A 52 -30.97 -23.52 -9.15
N ALA A 53 -30.22 -24.61 -9.01
CA ALA A 53 -30.69 -25.96 -9.31
C ALA A 53 -31.74 -26.46 -8.30
N GLU A 54 -31.67 -26.03 -7.04
CA GLU A 54 -32.65 -26.32 -5.99
C GLU A 54 -33.90 -25.42 -6.03
N ASP A 55 -33.88 -24.33 -6.80
CA ASP A 55 -35.00 -23.38 -6.87
C ASP A 55 -36.19 -23.99 -7.64
N PRO A 56 -37.39 -24.10 -7.03
CA PRO A 56 -38.58 -24.61 -7.71
C PRO A 56 -39.09 -23.70 -8.85
N ASN A 57 -38.66 -22.43 -8.93
CA ASN A 57 -39.02 -21.50 -10.01
C ASN A 57 -37.80 -20.65 -10.42
N PRO A 58 -36.81 -21.22 -11.14
CA PRO A 58 -35.60 -20.50 -11.47
C PRO A 58 -35.92 -19.29 -12.38
N PRO A 59 -35.32 -18.11 -12.13
CA PRO A 59 -35.69 -16.84 -12.77
C PRO A 59 -35.44 -16.77 -14.29
N PHE A 60 -34.84 -17.82 -14.88
CA PHE A 60 -34.70 -18.00 -16.32
C PHE A 60 -35.28 -19.35 -16.75
N THR A 61 -36.58 -19.55 -16.51
CA THR A 61 -37.37 -20.60 -17.18
C THR A 61 -38.52 -20.00 -17.99
N THR A 62 -38.13 -19.29 -19.03
CA THR A 62 -38.75 -19.43 -20.36
C THR A 62 -37.56 -19.84 -21.24
N VAL A 63 -37.45 -21.03 -21.82
CA VAL A 63 -38.36 -21.71 -22.74
C VAL A 63 -37.99 -23.21 -22.73
N GLY A 64 -38.92 -24.09 -23.11
CA GLY A 64 -38.68 -25.53 -23.22
C GLY A 64 -37.52 -25.94 -24.14
N ALA A 65 -37.20 -27.23 -24.08
CA ALA A 65 -36.58 -28.03 -25.14
C ALA A 65 -35.94 -27.22 -26.30
N GLY A 66 -34.69 -26.76 -26.13
CA GLY A 66 -34.08 -25.93 -27.17
C GLY A 66 -32.59 -25.59 -27.08
N SER A 67 -31.85 -25.98 -26.03
CA SER A 67 -30.38 -26.00 -26.14
C SER A 67 -29.94 -27.38 -26.65
N ASN A 68 -29.28 -27.39 -27.81
CA ASN A 68 -28.79 -28.60 -28.49
C ASN A 68 -27.56 -29.24 -27.79
N THR A 69 -27.45 -29.07 -26.48
CA THR A 69 -26.60 -29.90 -25.62
C THR A 69 -27.49 -30.33 -24.45
N GLY A 70 -28.27 -31.39 -24.67
CA GLY A 70 -29.28 -31.92 -23.76
C GLY A 70 -28.72 -32.56 -22.51
N LEU A 71 -27.89 -31.84 -21.77
CA LEU A 71 -27.49 -32.21 -20.42
C LEU A 71 -28.12 -31.22 -19.45
N PRO A 72 -29.07 -31.65 -18.59
CA PRO A 72 -29.40 -30.85 -17.42
C PRO A 72 -28.08 -30.56 -16.70
N PHE A 73 -27.84 -29.30 -16.32
CA PHE A 73 -26.74 -28.99 -15.43
C PHE A 73 -27.06 -29.66 -14.09
N THR A 74 -26.62 -30.90 -13.94
CA THR A 74 -26.61 -31.60 -12.67
C THR A 74 -25.34 -31.15 -11.97
N PRO A 75 -25.42 -30.29 -10.94
CA PRO A 75 -24.23 -29.99 -10.18
C PRO A 75 -23.69 -31.30 -9.58
N PRO A 76 -22.36 -31.46 -9.45
CA PRO A 76 -21.78 -32.69 -8.91
C PRO A 76 -22.39 -33.01 -7.54
N GLU A 77 -22.91 -34.22 -7.39
CA GLU A 77 -23.62 -34.73 -6.19
C GLU A 77 -22.80 -34.53 -4.88
N GLU A 78 -21.49 -34.39 -5.00
CA GLU A 78 -20.53 -34.24 -3.90
C GLU A 78 -20.32 -32.81 -3.36
N THR A 79 -20.98 -31.77 -3.89
CA THR A 79 -20.57 -30.38 -3.59
C THR A 79 -21.56 -29.53 -2.79
N ILE A 80 -21.95 -30.02 -1.61
CA ILE A 80 -22.41 -29.15 -0.52
C ILE A 80 -21.22 -28.90 0.41
N TYR A 81 -20.62 -27.71 0.33
CA TYR A 81 -19.56 -27.33 1.25
C TYR A 81 -20.11 -27.22 2.67
N ASP A 82 -19.60 -28.02 3.60
CA ASP A 82 -19.88 -27.82 5.03
C ASP A 82 -19.34 -26.45 5.48
N ARG A 83 -19.99 -25.85 6.49
CA ARG A 83 -19.60 -24.55 7.06
C ARG A 83 -18.13 -24.53 7.46
N LYS A 84 -17.62 -25.62 8.07
CA LYS A 84 -16.21 -25.73 8.47
C LYS A 84 -15.27 -25.72 7.26
N THR A 85 -15.65 -26.39 6.18
CA THR A 85 -14.88 -26.39 4.93
C THR A 85 -14.82 -25.00 4.31
N VAL A 86 -15.96 -24.29 4.27
CA VAL A 86 -16.01 -22.90 3.77
C VAL A 86 -15.16 -21.96 4.61
N GLU A 87 -15.17 -22.13 5.94
CA GLU A 87 -14.34 -21.37 6.86
C GLU A 87 -12.84 -21.57 6.59
N LEU A 88 -12.39 -22.82 6.48
CA LEU A 88 -11.00 -23.14 6.16
C LEU A 88 -10.58 -22.57 4.79
N ILE A 89 -11.45 -22.66 3.78
CA ILE A 89 -11.21 -22.06 2.47
C ILE A 89 -11.09 -20.53 2.58
N ALA A 90 -11.99 -19.90 3.33
CA ALA A 90 -12.01 -18.45 3.54
C ALA A 90 -10.72 -17.98 4.24
N GLU A 91 -10.26 -18.68 5.26
CA GLU A 91 -8.99 -18.41 5.96
C GLU A 91 -7.78 -18.49 5.02
N ASN A 92 -7.68 -19.57 4.24
CA ASN A 92 -6.60 -19.71 3.27
C ASN A 92 -6.67 -18.59 2.20
N CYS A 93 -7.87 -18.25 1.72
CA CYS A 93 -8.05 -17.14 0.78
C CYS A 93 -7.65 -15.79 1.38
N ASN A 94 -7.95 -15.54 2.65
CA ASN A 94 -7.52 -14.33 3.36
C ASN A 94 -5.99 -14.26 3.49
N LEU A 95 -5.36 -15.38 3.85
CA LEU A 95 -3.90 -15.47 3.95
C LEU A 95 -3.24 -15.19 2.60
N ARG A 96 -3.73 -15.84 1.53
CA ARG A 96 -3.21 -15.65 0.16
C ARG A 96 -3.44 -14.24 -0.35
N LYS A 97 -4.61 -13.64 -0.07
CA LYS A 97 -4.91 -12.23 -0.38
C LYS A 97 -3.91 -11.29 0.28
N SER A 98 -3.64 -11.47 1.58
CA SER A 98 -2.69 -10.64 2.32
C SER A 98 -1.27 -10.78 1.75
N LYS A 99 -0.80 -12.02 1.55
CA LYS A 99 0.52 -12.30 0.96
C LYS A 99 0.66 -11.75 -0.47
N SER A 100 -0.38 -11.87 -1.28
CA SER A 100 -0.40 -11.32 -2.64
C SER A 100 -0.32 -9.80 -2.65
N LYS A 101 -1.02 -9.11 -1.73
CA LYS A 101 -0.93 -7.65 -1.60
C LYS A 101 0.47 -7.23 -1.14
N GLN A 102 1.05 -7.93 -0.18
CA GLN A 102 2.41 -7.67 0.29
C GLN A 102 3.42 -7.82 -0.86
N ALA A 103 3.38 -8.92 -1.62
CA ALA A 103 4.26 -9.13 -2.75
C ALA A 103 4.11 -8.05 -3.83
N GLN A 104 2.88 -7.58 -4.07
CA GLN A 104 2.61 -6.46 -4.98
C GLN A 104 3.25 -5.15 -4.49
N ASP A 105 3.14 -4.86 -3.19
CA ASP A 105 3.72 -3.65 -2.58
C ASP A 105 5.25 -3.71 -2.59
N ASP A 106 5.82 -4.87 -2.27
CA ASP A 106 7.27 -5.09 -2.29
C ASP A 106 7.84 -4.95 -3.71
N SER A 107 7.14 -5.50 -4.72
CA SER A 107 7.50 -5.32 -6.13
C SER A 107 7.47 -3.85 -6.55
N GLY A 108 6.41 -3.12 -6.14
CA GLY A 108 6.30 -1.68 -6.36
C GLY A 108 7.45 -0.90 -5.71
N ARG A 109 7.84 -1.26 -4.49
CA ARG A 109 8.96 -0.64 -3.76
C ARG A 109 10.30 -0.83 -4.47
N VAL A 110 10.58 -2.04 -4.97
CA VAL A 110 11.81 -2.33 -5.72
C VAL A 110 11.86 -1.53 -7.02
N TYR A 111 10.77 -1.53 -7.79
CA TYR A 111 10.68 -0.76 -9.03
C TYR A 111 10.91 0.73 -8.79
N MET A 112 10.27 1.27 -7.75
CA MET A 112 10.42 2.67 -7.35
C MET A 112 11.86 3.02 -6.96
N ALA A 113 12.54 2.15 -6.21
CA ALA A 113 13.94 2.38 -5.84
C ALA A 113 14.85 2.43 -7.09
N LEU A 114 14.57 1.61 -8.11
CA LEU A 114 15.28 1.68 -9.40
C LEU A 114 15.00 3.02 -10.12
N CYS A 115 13.76 3.49 -10.12
CA CYS A 115 13.42 4.81 -10.69
C CYS A 115 14.13 5.96 -9.98
N ILE A 116 14.15 5.94 -8.64
CA ILE A 116 14.83 6.97 -7.81
C ILE A 116 16.35 6.93 -8.02
N LYS A 117 16.93 5.75 -8.25
CA LYS A 117 18.35 5.62 -8.60
C LYS A 117 18.66 6.26 -9.94
N ALA A 118 17.82 6.03 -10.95
CA ALA A 118 18.01 6.58 -12.28
C ALA A 118 17.82 8.11 -12.31
N CYS A 119 16.84 8.61 -11.57
CA CYS A 119 16.55 10.03 -11.44
C CYS A 119 16.27 10.36 -9.96
N PRO A 120 17.18 11.02 -9.24
CA PRO A 120 16.91 11.53 -7.91
C PRO A 120 15.70 12.48 -7.94
N ILE A 121 14.82 12.36 -6.93
CA ILE A 121 13.57 13.10 -6.87
C ILE A 121 13.54 13.92 -5.58
N VAL A 122 13.31 15.23 -5.71
CA VAL A 122 12.91 16.11 -4.60
C VAL A 122 11.43 16.44 -4.71
N ARG A 123 10.67 16.24 -3.64
CA ARG A 123 9.23 16.54 -3.60
C ARG A 123 8.81 17.12 -2.26
N GLN A 124 7.72 17.90 -2.32
CA GLN A 124 7.00 18.32 -1.13
C GLN A 124 6.29 17.13 -0.48
N ALA A 125 6.49 16.99 0.82
CA ALA A 125 5.86 16.03 1.71
C ALA A 125 5.11 16.79 2.82
N ILE A 126 4.22 16.08 3.50
CA ILE A 126 3.42 16.60 4.61
C ILE A 126 3.75 15.77 5.84
N VAL A 127 4.04 16.42 6.97
CA VAL A 127 4.26 15.71 8.23
C VAL A 127 2.92 15.15 8.73
N ILE A 128 2.84 13.85 8.99
CA ILE A 128 1.62 13.19 9.47
C ILE A 128 1.70 12.76 10.93
N ASP A 129 2.91 12.56 11.47
CA ASP A 129 3.12 12.24 12.88
C ASP A 129 4.45 12.83 13.36
N MET A 130 4.49 13.33 14.59
CA MET A 130 5.66 13.98 15.19
C MET A 130 6.08 13.24 16.47
N GLY A 131 7.14 12.44 16.38
CA GLY A 131 7.84 11.89 17.53
C GLY A 131 8.87 12.89 18.07
N TYR A 132 9.78 12.41 18.91
CA TYR A 132 10.85 13.21 19.52
C TYR A 132 12.23 12.93 18.89
N LYS A 133 12.49 11.67 18.48
CA LYS A 133 13.67 11.24 17.71
C LYS A 133 13.45 11.21 16.19
N SER A 134 12.20 11.01 15.78
CA SER A 134 11.82 10.87 14.37
C SER A 134 10.40 11.39 14.14
N PHE A 135 10.07 11.67 12.90
CA PHE A 135 8.75 12.09 12.47
C PHE A 135 8.38 11.37 11.18
N LYS A 136 7.08 11.27 10.90
CA LYS A 136 6.56 10.58 9.72
C LYS A 136 6.07 11.62 8.72
N VAL A 137 6.46 11.45 7.46
CA VAL A 137 6.06 12.28 6.33
C VAL A 137 5.30 11.45 5.30
N MET A 138 4.29 12.04 4.69
CA MET A 138 3.55 11.50 3.55
C MET A 138 3.91 12.30 2.30
N LEU A 139 4.24 11.63 1.21
CA LEU A 139 4.49 12.24 -0.10
C LEU A 139 3.24 12.04 -0.99
N PRO A 140 2.32 13.02 -1.09
CA PRO A 140 1.02 12.80 -1.71
C PRO A 140 1.11 12.39 -3.18
N LYS A 141 2.05 12.98 -3.92
CA LYS A 141 2.26 12.68 -5.35
C LYS A 141 2.75 11.25 -5.60
N MET A 142 3.39 10.63 -4.61
CA MET A 142 3.92 9.27 -4.74
C MET A 142 3.09 8.24 -3.94
N GLY A 143 2.22 8.69 -3.03
CA GLY A 143 1.42 7.82 -2.17
C GLY A 143 2.25 7.01 -1.18
N ILE A 144 3.37 7.57 -0.71
CA ILE A 144 4.32 6.89 0.19
C ILE A 144 4.40 7.61 1.51
N ASP A 145 4.40 6.83 2.58
CA ASP A 145 4.74 7.29 3.91
C ASP A 145 6.15 6.85 4.27
N ALA A 146 6.89 7.75 4.88
CA ALA A 146 8.28 7.54 5.28
C ALA A 146 8.53 8.06 6.69
N GLN A 147 9.37 7.36 7.44
CA GLN A 147 9.87 7.83 8.73
C GLN A 147 11.25 8.45 8.54
N VAL A 148 11.43 9.66 9.06
CA VAL A 148 12.68 10.42 8.97
C VAL A 148 13.20 10.64 10.39
N TYR A 149 14.47 10.32 10.61
CA TYR A 149 15.15 10.58 11.86
C TYR A 149 15.72 11.98 11.87
N VAL A 150 15.58 12.68 13.01
CA VAL A 150 16.05 14.06 13.16
C VAL A 150 17.58 14.13 13.04
N ASP A 151 18.27 13.10 13.50
CA ASP A 151 19.73 13.00 13.46
C ASP A 151 20.28 12.87 12.02
N ASP A 152 19.47 12.36 11.09
CA ASP A 152 19.85 12.20 9.67
C ASP A 152 19.71 13.50 8.86
N ILE A 153 19.10 14.55 9.45
CA ILE A 153 18.92 15.83 8.79
C ILE A 153 20.27 16.56 8.74
N LYS A 154 20.75 16.87 7.52
CA LYS A 154 22.00 17.61 7.28
C LYS A 154 21.85 19.12 7.56
N ALA A 155 21.33 19.49 8.71
CA ALA A 155 21.17 20.86 9.19
C ALA A 155 22.38 21.31 10.02
N PHE A 156 22.43 22.59 10.39
CA PHE A 156 23.33 23.08 11.43
C PHE A 156 22.84 22.62 12.81
N LYS A 157 21.51 22.69 13.03
CA LYS A 157 20.83 22.19 14.22
C LYS A 157 19.42 21.73 13.85
N ALA A 158 19.04 20.52 14.25
CA ALA A 158 17.68 20.01 14.12
C ALA A 158 17.25 19.37 15.44
N GLN A 159 16.07 19.74 15.95
CA GLN A 159 15.53 19.17 17.19
C GLN A 159 14.02 19.32 17.22
N VAL A 160 13.35 18.36 17.87
CA VAL A 160 11.93 18.50 18.20
C VAL A 160 11.79 19.36 19.45
N VAL A 161 10.92 20.36 19.37
CA VAL A 161 10.63 21.31 20.44
C VAL A 161 9.14 21.36 20.75
N ASN A 162 8.79 21.73 21.98
CA ASN A 162 7.42 22.03 22.36
C ASN A 162 7.00 23.45 21.94
N ALA A 163 5.76 23.84 22.22
CA ALA A 163 5.25 25.19 21.96
C ALA A 163 6.07 26.31 22.64
N LYS A 164 6.73 26.01 23.76
CA LYS A 164 7.60 26.94 24.52
C LYS A 164 9.04 27.01 23.97
N GLY A 165 9.40 26.16 23.00
CA GLY A 165 10.74 26.10 22.41
C GLY A 165 11.73 25.22 23.17
N GLU A 166 11.28 24.49 24.19
CA GLU A 166 12.10 23.54 24.94
C GLU A 166 12.23 22.23 24.16
N LYS A 167 13.40 21.58 24.24
CA LYS A 167 13.66 20.32 23.56
C LYS A 167 12.77 19.21 24.13
N VAL A 168 12.13 18.45 23.26
CA VAL A 168 11.42 17.22 23.64
C VAL A 168 12.38 16.05 23.59
N ASP A 169 12.48 15.30 24.68
CA ASP A 169 13.32 14.12 24.85
C ASP A 169 12.56 12.98 25.55
N ASP A 170 13.23 11.86 25.81
CA ASP A 170 12.63 10.69 26.45
C ASP A 170 12.00 11.00 27.83
N SER A 171 12.48 12.03 28.54
CA SER A 171 12.04 12.36 29.90
C SER A 171 10.74 13.18 29.93
N ASN A 172 10.50 14.00 28.90
CA ASN A 172 9.34 14.87 28.81
C ASN A 172 8.39 14.50 27.65
N GLU A 173 8.63 13.38 26.97
CA GLU A 173 7.77 12.94 25.86
C GLU A 173 6.31 12.78 26.30
N GLY A 174 6.08 12.16 27.46
CA GLY A 174 4.73 11.91 27.98
C GLY A 174 3.94 13.16 28.34
N SER A 175 4.62 14.28 28.64
CA SER A 175 3.98 15.53 29.04
C SER A 175 3.61 16.42 27.86
N THR A 176 4.29 16.29 26.72
CA THR A 176 4.03 17.11 25.53
C THR A 176 3.23 16.31 24.50
N PRO A 177 1.94 16.66 24.24
CA PRO A 177 1.13 15.96 23.26
C PRO A 177 1.74 16.14 21.85
N LYS A 178 1.58 15.13 20.99
CA LYS A 178 2.18 15.12 19.64
C LYS A 178 1.76 16.31 18.78
N SER A 179 0.55 16.84 18.98
CA SER A 179 0.03 18.03 18.27
C SER A 179 0.76 19.32 18.60
N GLU A 180 1.45 19.39 19.74
CA GLU A 180 2.19 20.58 20.21
C GLU A 180 3.70 20.45 19.98
N ARG A 181 4.13 19.40 19.29
CA ARG A 181 5.53 19.16 18.92
C ARG A 181 5.82 19.78 17.55
N TYR A 182 6.94 20.49 17.47
CA TYR A 182 7.42 21.12 16.26
C TYR A 182 8.85 20.68 15.97
N LEU A 183 9.14 20.34 14.73
CA LEU A 183 10.51 20.20 14.24
C LEU A 183 11.10 21.59 14.03
N SER A 184 12.16 21.93 14.76
CA SER A 184 12.91 23.17 14.59
C SER A 184 14.22 22.88 13.85
N ILE A 185 14.38 23.45 12.65
CA ILE A 185 15.55 23.26 11.79
C ILE A 185 16.27 24.60 11.59
N THR A 186 17.56 24.63 11.88
CA THR A 186 18.48 25.72 11.52
C THR A 186 19.39 25.22 10.42
N TRP A 187 19.25 25.77 9.22
CA TRP A 187 20.00 25.36 8.03
C TRP A 187 21.45 25.89 8.05
N LYS A 188 22.37 25.15 7.41
CA LYS A 188 23.80 25.54 7.33
C LYS A 188 24.02 26.80 6.50
N GLN A 189 23.13 27.08 5.55
CA GLN A 189 23.22 28.24 4.65
C GLN A 189 22.86 29.57 5.36
N GLY A 190 22.56 29.52 6.66
CA GLY A 190 22.13 30.68 7.45
C GLY A 190 20.64 30.96 7.27
N GLY A 191 20.05 31.60 8.26
CA GLY A 191 18.62 31.96 8.29
C GLY A 191 17.98 31.74 9.65
N PRO A 192 16.75 32.26 9.85
CA PRO A 192 15.98 32.00 11.07
C PRO A 192 15.61 30.51 11.15
N PRO A 193 15.43 29.96 12.37
CA PRO A 193 14.98 28.59 12.55
C PRO A 193 13.60 28.36 11.92
N GLU A 194 13.50 27.36 11.04
CA GLU A 194 12.26 26.91 10.43
C GLU A 194 11.53 25.98 11.40
N LYS A 195 10.26 26.26 11.69
CA LYS A 195 9.42 25.43 12.56
C LYS A 195 8.35 24.72 11.75
N ILE A 196 8.36 23.39 11.80
CA ILE A 196 7.43 22.53 11.05
C ILE A 196 6.63 21.69 12.05
N GLY A 197 5.31 21.87 12.08
CA GLY A 197 4.40 21.07 12.92
C GLY A 197 3.81 19.87 12.18
N VAL A 198 2.90 19.16 12.83
CA VAL A 198 2.03 18.17 12.16
C VAL A 198 1.20 18.88 11.09
N PHE A 199 1.01 18.24 9.94
CA PHE A 199 0.43 18.78 8.71
C PHE A 199 1.22 19.91 8.05
N GLY A 200 2.40 20.24 8.59
CA GLY A 200 3.35 21.15 7.96
C GLY A 200 3.96 20.54 6.70
N GLY A 201 4.22 21.38 5.70
CA GLY A 201 4.93 21.00 4.49
C GLY A 201 6.44 20.94 4.73
N VAL A 202 7.11 19.96 4.11
CA VAL A 202 8.57 19.80 4.14
C VAL A 202 9.06 19.28 2.79
N CYS A 203 10.21 19.76 2.30
CA CYS A 203 10.81 19.21 1.09
C CYS A 203 11.68 18.00 1.43
N VAL A 204 11.46 16.90 0.71
CA VAL A 204 12.17 15.63 0.92
C VAL A 204 12.82 15.20 -0.40
N LYS A 205 14.13 14.95 -0.34
CA LYS A 205 14.93 14.32 -1.37
C LYS A 205 14.98 12.82 -1.14
N LEU A 206 14.56 12.05 -2.14
CA LEU A 206 14.62 10.61 -2.12
C LEU A 206 15.92 10.13 -2.77
N THR A 207 16.58 9.18 -2.14
CA THR A 207 17.76 8.49 -2.69
C THR A 207 17.63 6.99 -2.47
N ALA A 208 18.11 6.19 -3.41
CA ALA A 208 18.06 4.73 -3.31
C ALA A 208 19.42 4.16 -2.94
N LYS A 209 19.50 3.39 -1.85
CA LYS A 209 20.68 2.61 -1.45
C LYS A 209 20.50 1.17 -1.92
N MET A 210 21.39 0.72 -2.81
CA MET A 210 21.31 -0.61 -3.44
C MET A 210 22.18 -1.69 -2.79
N SER A 211 23.00 -1.36 -1.79
CA SER A 211 24.00 -2.31 -1.26
C SER A 211 24.18 -2.23 0.27
N PRO A 212 24.26 -3.39 0.97
CA PRO A 212 23.71 -4.69 0.59
C PRO A 212 22.17 -4.70 0.74
N PRO A 213 21.45 -5.73 0.24
CA PRO A 213 20.01 -5.88 0.47
C PRO A 213 19.68 -5.78 1.97
N PRO A 214 18.52 -5.20 2.33
CA PRO A 214 17.41 -4.80 1.45
C PRO A 214 17.65 -3.47 0.69
N ILE A 215 17.07 -3.38 -0.52
CA ILE A 215 17.01 -2.12 -1.27
C ILE A 215 16.22 -1.10 -0.45
N ASP A 216 16.88 -0.01 -0.05
CA ASP A 216 16.31 0.95 0.86
C ASP A 216 16.20 2.34 0.22
N ILE A 217 15.05 2.99 0.44
CA ILE A 217 14.79 4.34 -0.03
C ILE A 217 15.01 5.25 1.17
N ARG A 218 16.01 6.12 1.06
CA ARG A 218 16.36 7.10 2.07
C ARG A 218 15.71 8.43 1.77
N TYR A 219 15.23 9.06 2.83
CA TYR A 219 14.50 10.32 2.78
C TYR A 219 15.32 11.38 3.50
N HIS A 220 15.79 12.37 2.74
CA HIS A 220 16.60 13.46 3.26
C HIS A 220 15.80 14.76 3.21
N VAL A 221 15.66 15.42 4.36
CA VAL A 221 14.97 16.70 4.44
C VAL A 221 15.89 17.79 3.88
N VAL A 222 15.36 18.57 2.95
CA VAL A 222 16.10 19.65 2.27
C VAL A 222 15.38 20.97 2.45
N GLN A 223 16.15 22.06 2.43
CA GLN A 223 15.60 23.41 2.55
C GLN A 223 14.74 23.72 1.31
N HIS A 224 13.60 24.38 1.55
CA HIS A 224 12.71 24.81 0.48
C HIS A 224 13.41 25.78 -0.46
N GLY A 225 13.27 25.58 -1.78
CA GLY A 225 13.91 26.40 -2.81
C GLY A 225 15.39 26.11 -3.05
N SER A 226 15.93 25.02 -2.47
CA SER A 226 17.30 24.56 -2.70
C SER A 226 17.58 24.25 -4.18
N GLU A 227 18.84 24.32 -4.59
CA GLU A 227 19.27 23.99 -5.97
C GLU A 227 18.83 22.59 -6.40
N GLU A 228 18.71 21.65 -5.46
CA GLU A 228 18.27 20.27 -5.71
C GLU A 228 16.79 20.19 -6.11
N GLU A 229 15.94 21.06 -5.56
CA GLU A 229 14.53 21.19 -5.93
C GLU A 229 14.39 21.76 -7.35
N LYS A 230 15.19 22.78 -7.67
CA LYS A 230 15.25 23.38 -9.02
C LYS A 230 15.80 22.41 -10.07
N ALA A 231 16.81 21.63 -9.72
CA ALA A 231 17.41 20.61 -10.60
C ALA A 231 16.42 19.47 -10.89
N THR A 232 15.65 19.04 -9.90
CA THR A 232 14.58 18.04 -10.09
C THR A 232 13.48 18.60 -11.00
N ALA A 233 13.04 19.84 -10.77
CA ALA A 233 12.05 20.49 -11.61
C ALA A 233 12.52 20.61 -13.08
N ALA A 234 13.80 20.95 -13.30
CA ALA A 234 14.40 21.01 -14.63
C ALA A 234 14.48 19.62 -15.31
N ALA A 235 14.80 18.56 -14.56
CA ALA A 235 14.81 17.19 -15.07
C ALA A 235 13.39 16.67 -15.41
N GLU A 236 12.38 17.09 -14.64
CA GLU A 236 10.98 16.74 -14.89
C GLU A 236 10.46 17.37 -16.19
N VAL A 237 10.80 18.63 -16.47
CA VAL A 237 10.48 19.31 -17.74
C VAL A 237 11.15 18.61 -18.93
N LYS A 238 12.41 18.17 -18.80
CA LYS A 238 13.17 17.52 -19.88
C LYS A 238 12.70 16.09 -20.20
N SER A 239 12.06 15.41 -19.25
CA SER A 239 11.54 14.04 -19.42
C SER A 239 10.11 13.99 -20.00
N GLN A 240 9.38 15.10 -19.97
CA GLN A 240 8.08 15.21 -20.66
C GLN A 240 8.22 15.36 -22.18
N GLU A 241 9.38 15.79 -22.69
CA GLU A 241 9.63 15.94 -24.13
C GLU A 241 10.09 14.64 -24.83
N LYS A 242 10.42 13.58 -24.10
CA LYS A 242 10.85 12.31 -24.71
C LYS A 242 10.54 11.11 -23.79
N PRO A 243 9.67 10.16 -24.19
CA PRO A 243 9.46 8.96 -23.41
C PRO A 243 10.78 8.19 -23.32
N PRO A 244 11.17 7.70 -22.13
CA PRO A 244 12.36 6.88 -22.01
C PRO A 244 12.14 5.58 -22.78
N SER A 245 12.86 5.41 -23.89
CA SER A 245 12.95 4.11 -24.56
C SER A 245 13.69 3.16 -23.60
N LEU A 246 12.97 2.30 -22.90
CA LEU A 246 13.58 1.11 -22.32
C LEU A 246 14.10 0.28 -23.49
N LYS A 247 15.41 0.40 -23.78
CA LYS A 247 16.09 -0.63 -24.55
C LYS A 247 15.94 -1.91 -23.73
N ARG A 248 15.21 -2.89 -24.27
CA ARG A 248 15.24 -4.26 -23.78
C ARG A 248 16.70 -4.69 -23.81
N SER A 249 17.39 -4.68 -22.68
CA SER A 249 18.64 -5.40 -22.53
C SER A 249 18.29 -6.88 -22.53
N ASP A 250 19.05 -7.64 -23.31
CA ASP A 250 18.80 -9.03 -23.68
C ASP A 250 18.41 -9.90 -22.48
N SER A 251 17.34 -10.69 -22.67
CA SER A 251 16.77 -11.63 -21.70
C SER A 251 17.73 -12.72 -21.23
N SER A 252 18.96 -12.76 -21.73
CA SER A 252 19.99 -13.73 -21.36
C SER A 252 20.61 -13.41 -19.98
N SER A 253 20.78 -12.14 -19.62
CA SER A 253 21.51 -11.77 -18.40
C SER A 253 20.70 -11.94 -17.10
N MET A 254 19.37 -12.01 -17.19
CA MET A 254 18.53 -12.26 -16.01
C MET A 254 18.37 -13.75 -15.69
N ILE A 255 18.66 -14.64 -16.65
CA ILE A 255 18.64 -16.10 -16.42
C ILE A 255 19.95 -16.53 -15.74
N GLU A 256 21.10 -15.98 -16.12
CA GLU A 256 22.39 -16.30 -15.49
C GLU A 256 22.48 -15.84 -14.02
N MET A 257 21.88 -14.71 -13.65
CA MET A 257 21.86 -14.26 -12.24
C MET A 257 20.94 -15.09 -11.33
N ALA A 258 20.00 -15.85 -11.89
CA ALA A 258 19.11 -16.71 -11.10
C ALA A 258 19.78 -18.05 -10.72
N ASP A 259 20.68 -18.56 -11.57
CA ASP A 259 21.42 -19.80 -11.33
C ASP A 259 22.53 -19.64 -10.27
N GLU A 260 23.16 -18.47 -10.17
CA GLU A 260 24.19 -18.20 -9.15
C GLU A 260 23.65 -18.02 -7.72
N LEU A 261 22.33 -17.85 -7.54
CA LEU A 261 21.70 -17.74 -6.23
C LEU A 261 21.18 -19.07 -5.67
N GLN A 262 21.39 -20.17 -6.40
CA GLN A 262 21.00 -21.54 -6.01
C GLN A 262 22.20 -22.51 -5.81
N GLN A 263 23.43 -22.01 -5.77
CA GLN A 263 24.62 -22.73 -5.27
C GLN A 263 25.13 -22.11 -3.97
#